data_AF-A0A1C5BSI9-F1
#
_entry.id   AF-A0A1C5BSI9-F1
#
_cell.length_a   1.000
_cell.length_b   1.000
_cell.length_c   1.000
_cell.angle_alpha   90.00
_cell.angle_beta   90.00
_cell.angle_gamma   90.00
#
_symmetry.space_group_name_H-M   'P 1'
#
loop_
_entity.id
_entity.type
_entity.pdbx_description
1 polymer ?
#
loop_
_entity_poly.entity_id
_entity_poly.type
_entity_poly.pdbx_seq_one_letter_code
_entity_poly.pdbx_strand_id
1 'polypeptide(L)' 'MPVVQVRDLPPDVVETLRIRAARAHQSLQGYLLQLLVDHAQTLTPGEAAERARDIAERSSVMTLDIARARDAVSEQP' A
#
# COMPACT_ATOMS: atom_id res chain seq x y z
N MET A 1 -13.95 14.12 7.04
CA MET A 1 -12.84 13.48 7.79
C MET A 1 -13.39 12.19 8.39
N PRO A 2 -12.88 11.00 8.03
CA PRO A 2 -13.35 9.75 8.62
C PRO A 2 -12.88 9.65 10.08
N VAL A 3 -13.70 9.03 10.94
CA VAL A 3 -13.39 8.82 12.37
C VAL A 3 -13.50 7.32 12.65
N VAL A 4 -12.48 6.77 13.32
CA VAL A 4 -12.44 5.36 13.74
C VAL A 4 -12.49 5.31 15.26
N GLN A 5 -13.39 4.48 15.79
CA GLN A 5 -13.45 4.18 17.22
C GLN A 5 -13.15 2.70 17.42
N VAL A 6 -12.14 2.39 18.24
CA VAL A 6 -11.82 1.02 18.62
C VAL A 6 -12.31 0.79 20.04
N ARG A 7 -13.08 -0.28 20.24
CA ARG A 7 -13.71 -0.63 21.52
C ARG A 7 -13.03 -1.86 22.11
N ASP A 8 -13.20 -2.02 23.43
CA ASP A 8 -12.77 -3.22 24.16
C ASP A 8 -11.26 -3.53 24.03
N LEU A 9 -10.42 -2.50 23.97
CA LEU A 9 -8.98 -2.70 24.01
C LEU A 9 -8.55 -3.23 25.39
N PRO A 10 -7.76 -4.31 25.43
CA PRO A 10 -7.14 -4.77 26.66
C PRO A 10 -6.30 -3.66 27.31
N PRO A 11 -6.39 -3.46 28.64
CA PRO A 11 -5.69 -2.36 29.33
C PRO A 11 -4.17 -2.37 29.15
N ASP A 12 -3.57 -3.56 29.10
CA ASP A 12 -2.15 -3.79 28.87
C ASP A 12 -1.70 -3.36 27.45
N VAL A 13 -2.55 -3.58 26.45
CA VAL A 13 -2.32 -3.10 25.08
C VAL A 13 -2.36 -1.58 25.04
N VAL A 14 -3.35 -0.96 25.69
CA VAL A 14 -3.46 0.51 25.76
C VAL A 14 -2.22 1.11 26.43
N GLU A 15 -1.75 0.51 27.52
CA GLU A 15 -0.57 0.98 28.25
C GLU A 15 0.69 0.88 27.39
N THR A 16 0.89 -0.26 26.72
CA THR A 16 2.01 -0.45 25.79
C THR A 16 2.01 0.61 24.69
N LEU A 17 0.86 0.92 24.12
CA LEU A 17 0.72 1.93 23.07
C LEU A 17 0.97 3.35 23.60
N ARG A 18 0.51 3.68 24.82
CA ARG A 18 0.80 4.98 25.46
C ARG A 18 2.30 5.17 25.68
N ILE A 19 2.99 4.16 26.19
CA ILE A 19 4.44 4.21 26.40
C ILE A 19 5.17 4.45 25.07
N ARG A 20 4.77 3.76 24.00
CA ARG A 20 5.36 3.93 22.66
C ARG A 20 5.08 5.32 22.10
N ALA A 21 3.86 5.82 22.22
CA ALA A 21 3.49 7.17 21.79
C ALA A 21 4.30 8.24 22.54
N ALA A 22 4.47 8.09 23.85
CA ALA A 22 5.29 8.99 24.67
C ALA A 22 6.76 8.99 24.24
N ARG A 23 7.34 7.81 23.93
CA ARG A 23 8.70 7.69 23.38
C ARG A 23 8.86 8.35 22.01
N ALA A 24 7.79 8.39 21.22
CA ALA A 24 7.75 9.08 19.93
C ALA A 24 7.39 10.57 20.05
N HIS A 25 7.22 11.10 21.28
CA HIS A 25 6.75 12.47 21.54
C HIS A 25 5.41 12.81 20.88
N GLN A 26 4.53 11.82 20.75
CA GLN A 26 3.22 11.94 20.12
C GLN A 26 2.10 11.69 21.15
N SER A 27 0.91 12.24 20.86
CA SER A 27 -0.30 11.78 21.52
C SER A 27 -0.63 10.36 21.07
N LEU A 28 -1.36 9.60 21.89
CA LEU A 28 -1.79 8.24 21.53
C LEU A 28 -2.59 8.22 20.21
N GLN A 29 -3.48 9.19 20.02
CA GLN A 29 -4.27 9.35 18.78
C GLN A 29 -3.37 9.59 17.56
N GLY A 30 -2.37 10.46 17.68
CA GLY A 30 -1.42 10.74 16.59
C GLY A 30 -0.56 9.52 16.25
N TYR A 31 -0.07 8.82 17.26
CA TYR A 31 0.70 7.59 17.09
C TYR A 31 -0.13 6.49 16.39
N LEU A 32 -1.39 6.30 16.80
CA LEU A 32 -2.29 5.34 16.16
C LEU A 32 -2.63 5.72 14.72
N LEU A 33 -2.86 6.99 14.44
CA LEU A 33 -3.09 7.46 13.07
C LEU A 33 -1.89 7.13 12.18
N GLN A 34 -0.68 7.43 12.64
CA GLN A 34 0.53 7.12 11.88
C GLN A 34 0.64 5.61 11.64
N LEU A 35 0.43 4.79 12.67
CA LEU A 35 0.48 3.34 12.54
C LEU A 35 -0.55 2.79 11.54
N LEU A 36 -1.77 3.34 11.51
CA LEU A 36 -2.80 2.96 10.53
C LEU A 36 -2.43 3.40 9.11
N VAL A 37 -1.86 4.59 8.94
CA VAL A 37 -1.39 5.09 7.65
C VAL A 37 -0.25 4.24 7.12
N ASP A 38 0.75 3.97 7.96
CA ASP A 38 1.91 3.14 7.62
C ASP A 38 1.46 1.73 7.23
N HIS A 39 0.51 1.16 7.98
CA HIS A 39 -0.04 -0.15 7.68
C HIS A 39 -0.81 -0.17 6.34
N ALA A 40 -1.62 0.86 6.07
CA ALA A 40 -2.38 0.96 4.82
C ALA A 40 -1.48 1.24 3.59
N GLN A 41 -0.31 1.85 3.78
CA GLN A 41 0.67 2.09 2.72
C GLN A 41 1.53 0.86 2.42
N THR A 42 1.62 -0.08 3.35
CA THR A 42 2.42 -1.29 3.19
C THR A 42 1.57 -2.35 2.48
N LEU A 43 1.89 -2.66 1.22
CA LEU A 43 1.26 -3.76 0.48
C LEU A 43 1.42 -5.06 1.28
N THR A 44 0.32 -5.76 1.55
CA THR A 44 0.40 -7.12 2.03
C THR A 44 1.05 -8.02 0.97
N PRO A 45 1.65 -9.16 1.32
CA PRO A 45 2.26 -10.07 0.34
C PRO A 45 1.30 -10.51 -0.77
N GLY A 46 0.01 -10.69 -0.44
CA GLY A 46 -1.03 -11.03 -1.42
C GLY A 46 -1.30 -9.89 -2.39
N GLU A 47 -1.47 -8.66 -1.88
CA GLU A 47 -1.67 -7.47 -2.72
C GLU A 47 -0.43 -7.12 -3.53
N ALA A 48 0.78 -7.34 -2.98
CA ALA A 48 2.03 -7.19 -3.70
C ALA A 48 2.12 -8.19 -4.87
N ALA A 49 1.71 -9.45 -4.66
CA ALA A 49 1.68 -10.46 -5.70
C ALA A 49 0.62 -10.19 -6.78
N GLU A 50 -0.54 -9.65 -6.42
CA GLU A 50 -1.54 -9.17 -7.39
C GLU A 50 -1.01 -7.97 -8.17
N ARG A 51 -0.45 -6.97 -7.50
CA ARG A 51 0.13 -5.80 -8.16
C ARG A 51 1.30 -6.17 -9.08
N ALA A 52 2.11 -7.17 -8.72
CA ALA A 52 3.16 -7.70 -9.57
C ALA A 52 2.60 -8.39 -10.82
N ARG A 53 1.50 -9.14 -10.69
CA ARG A 53 0.78 -9.74 -11.83
C ARG A 53 0.22 -8.67 -12.77
N ASP A 54 -0.45 -7.65 -12.24
CA ASP A 54 -0.97 -6.54 -13.04
C ASP A 54 0.13 -5.79 -13.81
N ILE A 55 1.30 -5.61 -13.20
CA ILE A 55 2.46 -4.98 -13.84
C ILE A 55 3.02 -5.89 -14.94
N ALA A 56 3.14 -7.19 -14.68
CA ALA A 56 3.63 -8.16 -15.67
C ALA A 56 2.69 -8.25 -16.88
N GLU A 57 1.37 -8.28 -16.65
CA GLU A 57 0.35 -8.28 -17.69
C GLU A 57 0.42 -7.01 -18.54
N ARG A 58 0.47 -5.82 -17.91
CA ARG A 58 0.63 -4.54 -18.63
C ARG A 58 1.93 -4.46 -19.41
N SER A 59 3.04 -4.96 -18.87
CA SER A 59 4.34 -4.99 -19.54
C SER A 59 4.33 -5.90 -20.77
N SER A 60 3.66 -7.06 -20.67
CA SER A 60 3.51 -7.99 -21.80
C SER A 60 2.65 -7.39 -22.93
N VAL A 61 1.58 -6.66 -22.57
CA VAL A 61 0.74 -5.93 -23.52
C VAL A 61 1.53 -4.81 -24.20
N MET A 62 2.29 -4.01 -23.44
CA MET A 62 3.13 -2.94 -23.99
C MET A 62 4.19 -3.46 -24.98
N THR A 63 4.79 -4.62 -24.69
CA THR A 63 5.80 -5.23 -25.56
C THR A 63 5.20 -5.72 -26.88
N LEU A 64 4.01 -6.32 -26.83
CA LEU A 64 3.23 -6.73 -28.01
C LEU A 64 2.80 -5.53 -28.86
N ASP A 65 2.41 -4.43 -28.22
CA ASP A 65 1.99 -3.20 -28.89
C ASP A 65 3.17 -2.53 -29.61
N ILE A 66 4.36 -2.49 -29.00
CA ILE A 66 5.58 -1.98 -29.64
C ILE A 66 5.99 -2.85 -30.83
N ALA A 67 5.92 -4.18 -30.70
CA ALA A 67 6.22 -5.10 -31.80
C ALA A 67 5.25 -4.90 -32.98
N ARG A 68 3.94 -4.82 -32.72
CA ARG A 68 2.95 -4.51 -33.75
C ARG A 68 3.15 -3.13 -34.38
N ALA A 69 3.46 -2.11 -33.59
CA ALA A 69 3.70 -0.77 -34.10
C ALA A 69 4.92 -0.74 -35.03
N ARG A 70 5.99 -1.48 -34.70
CA ARG A 70 7.17 -1.62 -35.55
C ARG A 70 6.83 -2.32 -36.87
N ASP A 71 6.10 -3.43 -36.79
CA ASP A 71 5.79 -4.24 -37.98
C ASP A 71 4.82 -3.46 -38.91
N ALA A 72 3.86 -2.72 -38.35
CA ALA A 72 2.97 -1.82 -39.11
C ALA A 72 3.70 -0.65 -39.81
N VAL A 73 4.83 -0.18 -39.26
CA VAL A 73 5.68 0.84 -39.90
C VAL A 73 6.52 0.24 -41.03
N SER A 74 6.88 -1.05 -40.95
CA SER A 74 7.64 -1.74 -42.01
C SER A 74 6.81 -2.15 -43.24
N GLU A 75 5.48 -2.07 -43.14
CA GLU A 75 4.53 -2.35 -44.24
C GLU A 75 4.05 -1.09 -44.99
N GLN A 76 4.52 0.12 -44.61
CA GLN A 76 4.24 1.33 -45.38
C GLN A 76 5.32 1.54 -46.47
N PRO A 77 4.92 1.61 -47.76
CA PRO A 77 5.83 1.75 -48.90
C PRO A 77 6.45 3.14 -49.03
#